data_AF-A0A7S0WS16-F1
#
_entry.id   AF-A0A7S0WS16-F1
#
_cell.length_a   1.000
_cell.length_b   1.000
_cell.length_c   1.000
_cell.angle_alpha   90.00
_cell.angle_beta   90.00
_cell.angle_gamma   90.00
#
_symmetry.space_group_name_H-M   'P 1'
#
loop_
_entity.id
_entity.type
_entity.pdbx_description
1 polymer ?
#
loop_
_entity_poly.entity_id
_entity_poly.type
_entity_poly.pdbx_seq_one_letter_code
_entity_poly.pdbx_strand_id
1 'polypeptide(L)'
;MAEFKPTCVKDVPAHEFISAYAAHLKSNDKLHLPTWVDVVKTAKHKELAPYDEDWYFVRAAAICRRLYNRPGIGIGRFQCFFGGSAGRGCRPERFSKASGGLVRHILKSLEEIGIVEKDAGVKGGRRLTASGRRDMDLIAGRVPVSLAVF
;
A
#
# COMPACT_ATOMS: atom_id res chain seq x y z
N MET A 1 -25.38 19.20 0.60
CA MET A 1 -24.40 18.29 -0.02
C MET A 1 -25.02 16.91 0.00
N ALA A 2 -25.28 16.29 -1.16
CA ALA A 2 -25.81 14.92 -1.16
C ALA A 2 -24.73 13.98 -0.58
N GLU A 3 -25.05 13.28 0.50
CA GLU A 3 -24.14 12.31 1.11
C GLU A 3 -24.02 11.08 0.21
N PHE A 4 -22.95 11.02 -0.59
CA PHE A 4 -22.59 9.79 -1.28
C PHE A 4 -21.89 8.87 -0.28
N LYS A 5 -22.57 7.80 0.13
CA LYS A 5 -21.96 6.74 0.94
C LYS A 5 -21.29 5.72 0.02
N PRO A 6 -19.95 5.69 -0.06
CA PRO A 6 -19.26 4.71 -0.88
C PRO A 6 -19.53 3.30 -0.35
N THR A 7 -19.78 2.35 -1.26
CA THR A 7 -20.04 0.95 -0.90
C THR A 7 -18.83 0.07 -1.12
N CYS A 8 -17.92 0.46 -2.01
CA CYS A 8 -16.68 -0.27 -2.24
C CYS A 8 -15.45 0.64 -2.29
N VAL A 9 -14.27 0.04 -2.10
CA VAL A 9 -12.96 0.73 -2.15
C VAL A 9 -12.71 1.48 -3.47
N LYS A 10 -13.37 1.06 -4.56
CA LYS A 10 -13.21 1.69 -5.87
C LYS A 10 -13.93 3.04 -5.99
N ASP A 11 -14.94 3.27 -5.15
CA ASP A 11 -15.74 4.48 -5.15
C ASP A 11 -15.05 5.63 -4.39
N VAL A 12 -13.98 5.33 -3.64
CA VAL A 12 -13.25 6.29 -2.82
C VAL A 12 -11.97 6.75 -3.54
N PRO A 13 -11.65 8.06 -3.51
CA PRO A 13 -10.36 8.58 -3.95
C PRO A 13 -9.20 7.84 -3.29
N ALA A 14 -8.19 7.48 -4.10
CA ALA A 14 -7.10 6.62 -3.64
C ALA A 14 -6.32 7.21 -2.46
N HIS A 15 -6.10 8.53 -2.48
CA HIS A 15 -5.34 9.23 -1.46
C HIS A 15 -6.04 9.19 -0.09
N GLU A 16 -7.32 9.56 -0.06
CA GLU A 16 -8.14 9.57 1.16
C GLU A 16 -8.33 8.16 1.74
N PHE A 17 -8.49 7.15 0.89
CA PHE A 17 -8.56 5.78 1.35
C PHE A 17 -7.23 5.32 2.00
N ILE A 18 -6.09 5.67 1.41
CA ILE A 18 -4.79 5.25 1.92
C ILE A 18 -4.51 5.88 3.29
N SER A 19 -4.84 7.17 3.48
CA SER A 19 -4.66 7.83 4.78
C SER A 19 -5.58 7.24 5.85
N ALA A 20 -6.86 7.01 5.52
CA ALA A 20 -7.82 6.41 6.45
C ALA A 20 -7.43 4.97 6.83
N TYR A 21 -7.00 4.16 5.86
CA TYR A 21 -6.59 2.78 6.11
C TYR A 21 -5.27 2.70 6.89
N ALA A 22 -4.33 3.63 6.66
CA ALA A 22 -3.10 3.73 7.44
C ALA A 22 -3.40 4.02 8.92
N ALA A 23 -4.32 4.95 9.21
CA ALA A 23 -4.76 5.24 10.57
C ALA A 23 -5.43 4.01 11.24
N HIS A 24 -6.21 3.24 10.48
CA HIS A 24 -6.81 1.99 10.97
C HIS A 24 -5.75 0.93 11.29
N LEU A 25 -4.75 0.76 10.42
CA LEU A 25 -3.65 -0.18 10.64
C LEU A 25 -2.83 0.19 11.88
N LYS A 26 -2.61 1.49 12.12
CA LYS A 26 -1.96 2.01 13.33
C LYS A 26 -2.79 1.71 14.58
N SER A 27 -4.10 1.92 14.52
CA SER A 27 -5.01 1.71 15.66
C SER A 27 -5.19 0.23 16.06
N ASN A 28 -4.89 -0.71 15.17
CA ASN A 28 -5.09 -2.13 15.44
C ASN A 28 -3.91 -2.81 16.14
N ASP A 29 -2.75 -2.14 16.30
CA ASP A 29 -1.50 -2.62 16.94
C ASP A 29 -0.94 -3.99 16.48
N LYS A 30 -1.58 -4.64 15.50
CA LYS A 30 -1.20 -5.95 14.97
C LYS A 30 -0.01 -5.90 14.02
N LEU A 31 0.29 -4.73 13.45
CA LEU A 31 1.46 -4.53 12.60
C LEU A 31 2.64 -4.08 13.43
N HIS A 32 3.54 -5.01 13.73
CA HIS A 32 4.80 -4.70 14.38
C HIS A 32 5.73 -3.95 13.42
N LEU A 33 6.19 -2.77 13.85
CA LEU A 33 7.18 -1.99 13.14
C LEU A 33 8.55 -2.68 13.24
N PRO A 34 9.24 -2.90 12.11
CA PRO A 34 10.60 -3.43 12.16
C PRO A 34 11.60 -2.42 12.75
N THR A 35 12.65 -2.93 13.37
CA THR A 35 13.70 -2.11 14.01
C THR A 35 14.45 -1.18 13.05
N TRP A 36 14.42 -1.48 11.74
CA TRP A 36 15.15 -0.72 10.73
C TRP A 36 14.34 0.42 10.09
N VAL A 37 13.07 0.63 10.47
CA VAL A 37 12.16 1.62 9.83
C VAL A 37 12.77 3.03 9.82
N ASP A 38 13.47 3.40 10.89
CA ASP A 38 14.00 4.76 11.08
C ASP A 38 15.28 5.03 10.26
N VAL A 39 15.96 3.97 9.83
CA VAL A 39 17.28 4.06 9.19
C VAL A 39 17.17 3.94 7.66
N VAL A 40 16.13 3.26 7.16
CA VAL A 40 16.06 2.90 5.74
C VAL A 40 15.41 3.97 4.88
N LYS A 41 15.88 4.03 3.63
CA LYS A 41 15.15 4.67 2.54
C LYS A 41 14.21 3.69 1.83
N THR A 42 13.14 4.22 1.27
CA THR A 42 12.09 3.43 0.60
C THR A 42 12.52 2.78 -0.72
N ALA A 43 13.50 3.36 -1.42
CA ALA A 43 14.02 2.85 -2.68
C ALA A 43 15.47 3.27 -2.93
N LYS A 44 16.20 2.52 -3.78
CA LYS A 44 17.59 2.82 -4.12
C LYS A 44 17.75 4.22 -4.73
N HIS A 45 16.78 4.66 -5.53
CA HIS A 45 16.80 5.93 -6.25
C HIS A 45 16.43 7.14 -5.40
N LYS A 46 16.00 6.95 -4.16
CA LYS A 46 15.79 8.06 -3.22
C LYS A 46 17.12 8.45 -2.58
N GLU A 47 17.33 9.74 -2.42
CA GLU A 47 18.53 10.28 -1.77
C GLU A 47 18.34 10.37 -0.26
N LEU A 48 17.15 10.82 0.16
CA LEU A 48 16.78 11.00 1.57
C LEU A 48 15.78 9.94 2.06
N ALA A 49 15.71 9.81 3.39
CA ALA A 49 14.71 9.01 4.08
C ALA A 49 13.31 9.66 4.00
N PRO A 50 12.23 8.89 4.20
CA PRO A 50 10.87 9.45 4.32
C PRO A 50 10.78 10.41 5.51
N TYR A 51 10.04 11.51 5.35
CA TYR A 51 9.81 12.50 6.41
C TYR A 51 8.66 12.14 7.35
N ASP A 52 7.66 11.43 6.83
CA ASP A 52 6.49 10.99 7.60
C ASP A 52 6.88 9.79 8.46
N GLU A 53 6.67 9.85 9.77
CA GLU A 53 6.93 8.75 10.71
C GLU A 53 6.06 7.52 10.42
N ASP A 54 4.83 7.74 9.94
CA ASP A 54 3.85 6.70 9.65
C ASP A 54 3.97 6.15 8.21
N TRP A 55 5.08 6.45 7.51
CA TRP A 55 5.29 6.07 6.12
C TRP A 55 5.14 4.56 5.87
N TYR A 56 5.45 3.74 6.88
CA TYR A 56 5.33 2.29 6.82
C TYR A 56 3.87 1.85 6.68
N PHE A 57 2.97 2.44 7.47
CA PHE A 57 1.53 2.15 7.43
C PHE A 57 0.89 2.66 6.14
N VAL A 58 1.27 3.86 5.70
CA VAL A 58 0.85 4.43 4.41
C VAL A 58 1.24 3.49 3.26
N ARG A 59 2.45 2.94 3.30
CA ARG A 59 2.91 2.00 2.27
C ARG A 59 2.19 0.64 2.34
N ALA A 60 1.90 0.13 3.53
CA ALA A 60 1.09 -1.07 3.70
C ALA A 60 -0.33 -0.88 3.14
N ALA A 61 -0.97 0.25 3.45
CA ALA A 61 -2.28 0.61 2.92
C ALA A 61 -2.30 0.70 1.39
N ALA A 62 -1.30 1.34 0.79
CA ALA A 62 -1.17 1.42 -0.67
C ALA A 62 -1.02 0.04 -1.34
N ILE A 63 -0.29 -0.89 -0.70
CA ILE A 63 -0.14 -2.27 -1.17
C ILE A 63 -1.49 -3.01 -1.11
N CYS A 64 -2.21 -2.92 0.02
CA CYS A 64 -3.53 -3.54 0.20
C CYS A 64 -4.54 -3.06 -0.85
N ARG A 65 -4.62 -1.73 -1.09
CA ARG A 65 -5.50 -1.16 -2.12
C ARG A 65 -5.15 -1.70 -3.51
N ARG A 66 -3.86 -1.86 -3.82
CA ARG A 66 -3.44 -2.38 -5.13
C ARG A 66 -3.84 -3.85 -5.31
N LEU A 67 -3.73 -4.66 -4.26
CA LEU A 67 -4.19 -6.05 -4.25
C LEU A 67 -5.70 -6.17 -4.43
N TYR A 68 -6.48 -5.25 -3.84
CA TYR A 68 -7.92 -5.18 -4.04
C TYR A 68 -8.28 -4.99 -5.52
N ASN A 69 -7.61 -4.06 -6.20
CA ASN A 69 -7.91 -3.76 -7.61
C ASN A 69 -7.44 -4.86 -8.57
N ARG A 70 -6.30 -5.49 -8.27
CA ARG A 70 -5.67 -6.51 -9.12
C ARG A 70 -5.10 -7.63 -8.24
N PRO A 71 -5.78 -8.77 -8.10
CA PRO A 71 -5.25 -9.93 -7.39
C PRO A 71 -4.14 -10.62 -8.21
N GLY A 72 -3.30 -11.42 -7.55
CA GLY A 72 -2.24 -12.21 -8.20
C GLY A 72 -0.99 -11.37 -8.55
N ILE A 73 -0.65 -10.38 -7.71
CA ILE A 73 0.53 -9.53 -7.93
C ILE A 73 1.72 -10.06 -7.12
N GLY A 74 2.87 -10.21 -7.77
CA GLY A 74 4.14 -10.53 -7.14
C GLY A 74 4.99 -9.30 -6.79
N ILE A 75 6.05 -9.52 -6.00
CA ILE A 75 6.95 -8.47 -5.48
C ILE A 75 7.55 -7.61 -6.61
N GLY A 76 7.96 -8.22 -7.73
CA GLY A 76 8.57 -7.49 -8.85
C GLY A 76 7.65 -6.42 -9.46
N ARG A 77 6.33 -6.65 -9.47
CA ARG A 77 5.35 -5.66 -9.94
C ARG A 77 5.17 -4.52 -8.94
N PHE A 78 5.14 -4.82 -7.64
CA PHE A 78 5.16 -3.78 -6.61
C PHE A 78 6.42 -2.91 -6.68
N GLN A 79 7.58 -3.51 -6.96
CA GLN A 79 8.82 -2.75 -7.16
C GLN A 79 8.75 -1.80 -8.34
N CYS A 80 8.01 -2.15 -9.40
CA CYS A 80 7.79 -1.25 -10.52
C CYS A 80 6.79 -0.13 -10.18
N PHE A 81 5.71 -0.44 -9.44
CA PHE A 81 4.71 0.56 -9.05
C PHE A 81 5.26 1.63 -8.12
N PHE A 82 6.10 1.24 -7.15
CA PHE A 82 6.78 2.18 -6.26
C PHE A 82 8.16 2.61 -6.80
N GLY A 83 8.47 2.23 -8.04
CA GLY A 83 9.65 2.69 -8.75
C GLY A 83 9.54 4.16 -9.12
N GLY A 84 10.62 4.73 -9.60
CA GLY A 84 10.66 6.14 -9.96
C GLY A 84 11.84 6.47 -10.86
N SER A 85 11.92 7.73 -11.25
CA SER A 85 13.09 8.25 -11.95
C SER A 85 14.28 8.32 -10.99
N ALA A 86 15.43 7.82 -11.42
CA ALA A 86 16.67 7.90 -10.69
C ALA A 86 17.60 8.93 -11.32
N GLY A 87 17.96 9.95 -10.54
CA GLY A 87 19.02 10.89 -10.87
C GLY A 87 20.37 10.18 -10.96
N ARG A 88 21.14 10.48 -12.00
CA ARG A 88 22.49 9.91 -12.23
C ARG A 88 23.54 11.00 -12.40
N GLY A 89 23.34 12.12 -11.69
CA GLY A 89 24.14 13.34 -11.82
C GLY A 89 24.01 13.93 -13.22
N CYS A 90 25.12 13.99 -13.96
CA CYS A 90 25.19 14.56 -15.30
C CYS A 90 24.55 13.65 -16.39
N ARG A 91 24.27 12.38 -16.10
CA ARG A 91 23.66 11.46 -17.08
C ARG A 91 22.14 11.56 -17.05
N PRO A 92 21.44 11.37 -18.20
CA PRO A 92 19.98 11.38 -18.24
C PRO A 92 19.37 10.42 -17.23
N GLU A 93 18.19 10.76 -16.74
CA GLU A 93 17.50 9.95 -15.75
C GLU A 93 17.06 8.60 -16.34
N ARG A 94 16.96 7.57 -15.50
CA ARG A 94 16.39 6.28 -15.88
C ARG A 94 15.49 5.73 -14.79
N PHE A 95 14.52 4.94 -15.20
CA PHE A 95 13.64 4.22 -14.29
C PHE A 95 14.43 3.26 -13.39
N SER A 96 14.16 3.32 -12.09
CA SER A 96 14.75 2.44 -11.09
C SER A 96 13.68 1.87 -10.17
N LYS A 97 13.79 0.57 -9.92
CA LYS A 97 12.85 -0.20 -9.10
C LYS A 97 12.93 0.20 -7.61
N ALA A 98 11.83 -0.01 -6.90
CA ALA A 98 11.79 0.15 -5.45
C ALA A 98 12.53 -0.97 -4.69
N SER A 99 12.76 -0.77 -3.39
CA SER A 99 13.33 -1.78 -2.52
C SER A 99 12.40 -3.00 -2.42
N GLY A 100 12.91 -4.18 -2.80
CA GLY A 100 12.14 -5.43 -2.76
C GLY A 100 12.04 -6.03 -1.35
N GLY A 101 13.06 -5.82 -0.52
CA GLY A 101 13.08 -6.32 0.87
C GLY A 101 11.97 -5.70 1.71
N LEU A 102 11.79 -4.38 1.56
CA LEU A 102 10.76 -3.61 2.25
C LEU A 102 9.35 -4.08 1.87
N VAL A 103 9.06 -4.19 0.57
CA VAL A 103 7.76 -4.68 0.09
C VAL A 103 7.51 -6.12 0.56
N ARG A 104 8.53 -6.98 0.52
CA ARG A 104 8.43 -8.37 0.98
C ARG A 104 8.11 -8.45 2.47
N HIS A 105 8.74 -7.61 3.29
CA HIS A 105 8.48 -7.58 4.73
C HIS A 105 7.03 -7.19 5.01
N ILE A 106 6.57 -6.07 4.46
CA ILE A 106 5.18 -5.61 4.64
C ILE A 106 4.19 -6.71 4.26
N LEU A 107 4.43 -7.34 3.11
CA LEU A 107 3.60 -8.44 2.64
C LEU A 107 3.60 -9.62 3.65
N LYS A 108 4.76 -10.05 4.17
CA LYS A 108 4.82 -11.11 5.20
C LYS A 108 4.06 -10.72 6.48
N SER A 109 4.24 -9.49 6.97
CA SER A 109 3.50 -9.00 8.14
C SER A 109 1.98 -9.00 7.90
N LEU A 110 1.52 -8.64 6.69
CA LEU A 110 0.11 -8.71 6.31
C LEU A 110 -0.42 -10.14 6.14
N GLU A 111 0.46 -11.12 5.85
CA GLU A 111 0.13 -12.55 5.85
C GLU A 111 -0.08 -13.05 7.28
N GLU A 112 0.78 -12.66 8.23
CA GLU A 112 0.67 -13.02 9.64
C GLU A 112 -0.64 -12.53 10.27
N ILE A 113 -1.12 -11.36 9.85
CA ILE A 113 -2.41 -10.80 10.29
C ILE A 113 -3.61 -11.49 9.60
N GLY A 114 -3.39 -12.19 8.48
CA GLY A 114 -4.45 -12.85 7.71
C GLY A 114 -5.25 -11.94 6.78
N ILE A 115 -4.70 -10.77 6.42
CA ILE A 115 -5.29 -9.84 5.44
C ILE A 115 -4.95 -10.28 4.00
N VAL A 116 -3.74 -10.80 3.82
CA VAL A 116 -3.20 -11.24 2.53
C VAL A 116 -2.85 -12.71 2.61
N GLU A 117 -3.14 -13.45 1.55
CA GLU A 117 -2.76 -14.85 1.37
C GLU A 117 -1.91 -15.03 0.11
N LYS A 118 -1.20 -16.16 0.05
CA LYS A 118 -0.54 -16.60 -1.18
C LYS A 118 -1.59 -17.21 -2.07
N ASP A 119 -1.64 -16.78 -3.32
CA ASP A 119 -2.51 -17.41 -4.30
C ASP A 119 -1.89 -18.76 -4.71
N ALA A 120 -2.61 -19.86 -4.49
CA ALA A 120 -2.21 -21.21 -4.89
C ALA A 120 -2.48 -21.49 -6.38
N GLY A 121 -3.09 -20.54 -7.11
CA GLY A 121 -3.37 -20.68 -8.53
C GLY A 121 -2.14 -20.64 -9.44
N VAL A 122 -2.35 -20.97 -10.73
CA VAL A 122 -1.31 -21.08 -11.79
C VAL A 122 -0.49 -19.79 -11.98
N LYS A 123 -1.08 -18.61 -11.72
CA LYS A 123 -0.39 -17.30 -11.81
C LYS A 123 0.46 -16.97 -10.58
N GLY A 124 0.22 -17.65 -9.46
CA GLY A 124 0.86 -17.41 -8.18
C GLY A 124 0.72 -15.97 -7.67
N GLY A 125 1.60 -15.59 -6.75
CA GLY A 125 1.65 -14.24 -6.19
C GLY A 125 0.81 -14.09 -4.92
N ARG A 126 0.28 -12.88 -4.71
CA ARG A 126 -0.43 -12.51 -3.49
C ARG A 126 -1.85 -12.10 -3.82
N ARG A 127 -2.78 -12.53 -2.98
CA ARG A 127 -4.21 -12.22 -3.07
C ARG A 127 -4.72 -11.75 -1.72
N LEU A 128 -5.77 -10.95 -1.74
CA LEU A 128 -6.45 -10.53 -0.53
C LEU A 128 -7.44 -11.61 -0.06
N THR A 129 -7.46 -11.88 1.25
CA THR A 129 -8.41 -12.81 1.86
C THR A 129 -9.83 -12.23 1.87
N ALA A 130 -10.84 -13.08 2.11
CA ALA A 130 -12.23 -12.63 2.25
C ALA A 130 -12.42 -11.68 3.45
N SER A 131 -11.69 -11.91 4.55
CA SER A 131 -11.65 -11.02 5.72
C SER A 131 -11.00 -9.68 5.38
N GLY A 132 -9.83 -9.69 4.72
CA GLY A 132 -9.14 -8.47 4.31
C GLY A 132 -9.97 -7.61 3.35
N ARG A 133 -10.79 -8.25 2.50
CA ARG A 133 -11.70 -7.54 1.59
C ARG A 133 -12.82 -6.83 2.34
N ARG A 134 -13.47 -7.54 3.27
CA ARG A 134 -14.52 -6.98 4.14
C ARG A 134 -14.02 -5.81 4.97
N ASP A 135 -12.82 -5.94 5.54
CA ASP A 135 -12.20 -4.87 6.33
C ASP A 135 -12.00 -3.59 5.51
N MET A 136 -11.43 -3.72 4.31
CA MET A 136 -11.23 -2.56 3.43
C MET A 136 -12.55 -1.94 2.94
N ASP A 137 -13.56 -2.74 2.61
CA ASP A 137 -14.88 -2.21 2.20
C ASP A 137 -15.58 -1.49 3.36
N LEU A 138 -15.44 -1.98 4.60
CA LEU A 138 -15.98 -1.33 5.80
C LEU A 138 -15.33 0.03 6.05
N ILE A 139 -14.01 0.12 5.90
CA ILE A 139 -13.28 1.38 6.09
C ILE A 139 -13.57 2.34 4.94
N ALA A 140 -13.70 1.86 3.70
CA ALA A 140 -14.10 2.69 2.57
C ALA A 140 -15.44 3.40 2.86
N GLY A 141 -16.41 2.69 3.45
CA GLY A 141 -17.70 3.26 3.85
C GLY A 141 -17.64 4.33 4.96
N ARG A 142 -16.50 4.49 5.65
CA ARG A 142 -16.28 5.53 6.67
C ARG A 142 -15.56 6.76 6.11
N VAL A 143 -15.00 6.68 4.91
CA VAL A 143 -14.28 7.81 4.30
C VAL A 143 -15.31 8.80 3.74
N PRO A 144 -15.33 10.06 4.20
CA PRO A 144 -16.20 11.07 3.64
C PRO A 144 -15.69 11.43 2.24
N VAL A 145 -16.44 11.07 1.21
CA VAL A 145 -16.11 11.44 -0.18
C VAL A 145 -16.76 12.78 -0.47
N SER A 146 -15.96 13.84 -0.56
CA SER A 146 -16.44 15.10 -1.13
C SER A 146 -16.47 14.96 -2.64
N LEU A 147 -17.67 14.79 -3.21
CA LEU A 147 -17.83 14.97 -4.66
C LEU A 147 -17.57 16.44 -4.97
N ALA A 148 -16.50 16.72 -5.71
CA ALA A 148 -16.34 18.01 -6.36
C ALA A 148 -17.49 18.14 -7.36
N VAL A 149 -18.50 18.92 -7.00
CA VAL A 149 -19.54 19.34 -7.92
C VAL A 149 -18.85 20.24 -8.95
N PHE A 150 -18.74 19.74 -10.19
CA PHE A 150 -18.31 20.54 -11.33
C PHE A 150 -19.45 21.48 -11.74
#